data_AF-A0A1I2X3F9-F1
#
_entry.id   AF-A0A1I2X3F9-F1
#
_cell.length_a   1.000
_cell.length_b   1.000
_cell.length_c   1.000
_cell.angle_alpha   90.00
_cell.angle_beta   90.00
_cell.angle_gamma   90.00
#
_symmetry.space_group_name_H-M   'P 1'
#
loop_
_entity.id
_entity.type
_entity.pdbx_description
1 polymer ?
#
loop_
_entity_poly.entity_id
_entity_poly.type
_entity_poly.pdbx_seq_one_letter_code
_entity_poly.pdbx_strand_id
1 'polypeptide(L)'
;MTTEPQRFRIFLVPEHIEGRGGASVEDSAVRSAVVEATGETGASGYPRYAGDGIVADIDPRTRTVEAVLVDGAELDYGLNARVAS
;
A
#
# COMPACT_ATOMS: atom_id res chain seq x y z
N MET A 1 15.08 7.42 17.49
CA MET A 1 14.12 6.35 17.18
C MET A 1 12.91 7.02 16.57
N THR A 2 12.59 6.70 15.32
CA THR A 2 11.39 7.22 14.67
C THR A 2 10.16 6.55 15.28
N THR A 3 9.15 7.33 15.64
CA THR A 3 7.88 6.86 16.23
C THR A 3 6.91 6.29 15.19
N GLU A 4 7.26 6.39 13.91
CA GLU A 4 6.41 5.94 12.81
C GLU A 4 6.34 4.41 12.75
N PRO A 5 5.18 3.83 12.36
CA PRO A 5 5.04 2.40 12.16
C PRO A 5 6.13 1.86 11.22
N GLN A 6 6.74 0.74 11.62
CA GLN A 6 7.84 0.15 10.85
C GLN A 6 7.36 -0.86 9.80
N ARG A 7 6.06 -1.17 9.79
CA ARG A 7 5.50 -2.23 8.96
C ARG A 7 4.04 -1.95 8.64
N PHE A 8 3.66 -2.21 7.40
CA PHE A 8 2.27 -2.20 6.95
C PHE A 8 1.94 -3.49 6.19
N ARG A 9 0.67 -3.89 6.24
CA ARG A 9 0.11 -4.84 5.27
C ARG A 9 -0.60 -4.05 4.19
N ILE A 10 -0.17 -4.22 2.94
CA ILE A 10 -0.78 -3.62 1.75
C ILE A 10 -1.70 -4.64 1.08
N PHE A 11 -2.79 -4.13 0.52
CA PHE A 11 -3.73 -4.83 -0.35
C PHE A 11 -3.82 -4.10 -1.68
N LEU A 12 -3.68 -4.85 -2.76
CA LEU A 12 -4.05 -4.38 -4.10
C LEU A 12 -5.48 -4.82 -4.36
N VAL A 13 -6.36 -3.86 -4.60
CA VAL A 13 -7.81 -4.06 -4.76
C VAL A 13 -8.28 -3.43 -6.07
N PRO A 14 -9.25 -3.99 -6.78
CA PRO A 14 -9.88 -3.33 -7.92
C PRO A 14 -10.55 -2.00 -7.53
N GLU A 15 -10.41 -0.98 -8.36
CA GLU A 15 -10.99 0.36 -8.20
C GLU A 15 -12.52 0.35 -8.33
N HIS A 16 -13.05 -0.41 -9.29
CA HIS A 16 -14.47 -0.39 -9.67
C HIS A 16 -15.40 -1.20 -8.74
N ILE A 17 -15.05 -1.37 -7.46
CA ILE A 17 -16.02 -1.93 -6.51
C ILE A 17 -16.92 -0.79 -6.00
N GLU A 18 -17.83 -0.33 -6.86
CA GLU A 18 -19.06 0.31 -6.39
C GLU A 18 -19.82 -0.72 -5.56
N GLY A 19 -19.91 -0.50 -4.25
CA GLY A 19 -20.63 -1.39 -3.35
C GLY A 19 -19.99 -2.78 -3.26
N ARG A 20 -19.00 -2.93 -2.39
CA ARG A 20 -18.35 -4.21 -2.03
C ARG A 20 -19.30 -5.25 -1.43
N GLY A 21 -20.62 -5.06 -1.51
CA GLY A 21 -21.63 -5.93 -0.89
C GLY A 21 -21.45 -6.13 0.61
N GLY A 22 -20.65 -5.29 1.28
CA GLY A 22 -20.24 -5.46 2.67
C GLY A 22 -18.96 -6.29 2.92
N ALA A 23 -18.24 -6.76 1.88
CA ALA A 23 -16.96 -7.46 2.08
C ALA A 23 -15.88 -6.51 2.64
N SER A 24 -14.83 -7.04 3.27
CA SER A 24 -13.73 -6.23 3.81
C SER A 24 -12.69 -5.88 2.73
N VAL A 25 -11.75 -4.95 3.03
CA VAL A 25 -10.64 -4.58 2.12
C VAL A 25 -9.87 -5.82 1.69
N GLU A 26 -9.59 -6.64 2.69
CA GLU A 26 -8.90 -7.91 2.67
C GLU A 26 -9.58 -8.92 1.73
N ASP A 27 -10.90 -9.05 1.82
CA ASP A 27 -11.67 -10.06 1.07
C ASP A 27 -11.72 -9.80 -0.44
N SER A 28 -11.49 -8.56 -0.87
CA SER A 28 -11.47 -8.20 -2.31
C SER A 28 -10.07 -7.92 -2.84
N ALA A 29 -9.03 -8.19 -2.04
CA ALA A 29 -7.65 -8.01 -2.47
C ALA A 29 -7.26 -9.10 -3.47
N VAL A 30 -6.75 -8.69 -4.63
CA VAL A 30 -6.18 -9.60 -5.63
C VAL A 30 -4.74 -9.98 -5.28
N ARG A 31 -4.06 -9.16 -4.47
CA ARG A 31 -2.74 -9.43 -3.89
C ARG A 31 -2.63 -8.73 -2.54
N SER A 32 -1.88 -9.32 -1.63
CA SER A 32 -1.46 -8.66 -0.39
C SER A 32 0.02 -8.89 -0.13
N ALA A 33 0.64 -7.97 0.60
CA ALA A 33 2.06 -8.00 0.92
C ALA A 33 2.30 -7.35 2.28
N VAL A 34 3.38 -7.74 2.95
CA VAL A 34 3.89 -7.01 4.10
C VAL A 34 5.09 -6.18 3.64
N VAL A 35 5.06 -4.89 3.93
CA VAL A 35 6.14 -3.96 3.59
C VAL A 35 6.71 -3.36 4.86
N GLU A 36 8.04 -3.20 4.88
CA GLU A 36 8.77 -2.65 6.03
C GLU A 36 9.45 -1.34 5.67
N ALA A 37 9.58 -0.47 6.67
CA ALA A 37 10.20 0.84 6.50
C ALA A 37 11.65 0.67 6.02
N THR A 38 11.99 1.32 4.93
CA THR A 38 13.35 1.30 4.36
C THR A 38 14.27 2.31 5.05
N GLY A 39 13.69 3.30 5.75
CA GLY A 39 14.40 4.47 6.27
C GLY A 39 14.60 5.59 5.25
N GLU A 40 14.16 5.38 4.00
CA GLU A 40 14.27 6.36 2.92
C GLU A 40 12.98 7.17 2.74
N THR A 41 13.10 8.34 2.12
CA THR A 41 11.97 9.11 1.61
C THR A 41 11.69 8.70 0.17
N GLY A 42 10.43 8.39 -0.10
CA GLY A 42 9.92 8.04 -1.41
C GLY A 42 9.84 9.19 -2.41
N ALA A 43 9.48 8.87 -3.64
CA ALA A 43 9.37 9.86 -4.72
C ALA A 43 8.17 10.80 -4.50
N SER A 44 7.14 10.33 -3.80
CA SER A 44 6.01 11.18 -3.40
C SER A 44 6.34 12.14 -2.24
N GLY A 45 7.52 12.02 -1.62
CA GLY A 45 7.93 12.79 -0.44
C GLY A 45 7.53 12.15 0.90
N TYR A 46 6.86 11.00 0.88
CA TYR A 46 6.47 10.24 2.08
C TYR A 46 7.46 9.11 2.39
N PRO A 47 7.48 8.58 3.64
CA PRO A 47 8.35 7.46 3.99
C PRO A 47 8.15 6.25 3.08
N ARG A 48 9.25 5.61 2.68
CA ARG A 48 9.26 4.47 1.77
C ARG A 48 9.27 3.13 2.52
N TYR A 49 8.43 2.23 2.07
CA TYR A 49 8.29 0.86 2.55
C TYR A 49 8.49 -0.13 1.41
N ALA A 50 9.10 -1.28 1.68
CA ALA A 50 9.33 -2.32 0.67
C ALA A 50 9.15 -3.73 1.24
N GLY A 51 8.69 -4.66 0.40
CA GLY A 51 8.54 -6.07 0.75
C GLY A 51 7.70 -6.84 -0.27
N ASP A 52 8.02 -8.12 -0.48
CA ASP A 52 7.28 -9.03 -1.38
C ASP A 52 7.02 -8.46 -2.79
N GLY A 53 8.01 -7.76 -3.35
CA GLY A 53 7.91 -7.12 -4.67
C GLY A 53 7.10 -5.82 -4.70
N ILE A 54 6.57 -5.37 -3.57
CA ILE A 54 5.90 -4.07 -3.43
C ILE A 54 6.88 -3.03 -2.91
N VAL A 55 6.89 -1.86 -3.53
CA VAL A 55 7.49 -0.64 -2.97
C VAL A 55 6.39 0.39 -2.86
N ALA A 56 6.18 0.96 -1.67
CA ALA A 56 5.13 1.93 -1.44
C ALA A 56 5.64 3.10 -0.63
N ASP A 57 5.22 4.29 -1.04
CA ASP A 57 5.40 5.50 -0.26
C ASP A 57 4.09 5.72 0.52
N ILE A 58 4.15 5.75 1.85
CA ILE A 58 2.96 5.71 2.72
C ILE A 58 3.01 6.85 3.71
N ASP A 59 1.91 7.61 3.84
CA ASP A 59 1.72 8.50 4.98
C ASP A 59 1.42 7.67 6.23
N PRO A 60 2.36 7.55 7.19
CA PRO A 60 2.15 6.72 8.36
C PRO A 60 1.04 7.23 9.29
N ARG A 61 0.68 8.52 9.20
CA ARG A 61 -0.34 9.15 10.05
C ARG A 61 -1.74 8.86 9.55
N THR A 62 -1.96 9.03 8.25
CA THR A 62 -3.27 8.83 7.62
C THR A 62 -3.45 7.43 7.06
N ARG A 63 -2.35 6.66 6.96
CA ARG A 63 -2.31 5.34 6.32
C ARG A 63 -2.68 5.38 4.84
N THR A 64 -2.44 6.51 4.18
CA THR A 64 -2.66 6.66 2.75
C THR A 64 -1.45 6.14 1.98
N VAL A 65 -1.68 5.37 0.92
CA VAL A 65 -0.63 4.98 -0.03
C VAL A 65 -0.54 6.08 -1.09
N GLU A 66 0.59 6.75 -1.15
CA GLU A 66 0.81 7.96 -1.97
C GLU A 66 1.50 7.64 -3.30
N ALA A 67 2.29 6.56 -3.32
CA ALA A 67 2.84 5.98 -4.54
C ALA A 67 3.08 4.48 -4.32
N VAL A 68 2.99 3.68 -5.38
CA VAL A 68 3.25 2.24 -5.31
C VAL A 68 3.83 1.70 -6.61
N LEU A 69 4.80 0.81 -6.48
CA LEU A 69 5.31 -0.05 -7.54
C LEU A 69 5.05 -1.51 -7.20
N VAL A 70 4.71 -2.29 -8.21
CA VAL A 70 4.50 -3.74 -8.13
C VAL A 70 5.53 -4.39 -9.05
N ASP A 71 6.45 -5.14 -8.44
CA ASP A 71 7.55 -5.83 -9.11
C ASP A 71 8.38 -4.88 -10.01
N GLY A 72 8.51 -3.61 -9.57
CA GLY A 72 9.25 -2.54 -10.26
C GLY A 72 8.46 -1.77 -11.32
N ALA A 73 7.21 -2.13 -11.58
CA ALA A 73 6.32 -1.43 -12.51
C ALA A 73 5.27 -0.58 -11.77
N GLU A 74 4.74 0.43 -12.44
CA GLU A 74 3.55 1.16 -11.95
C GLU A 74 2.37 0.21 -11.80
N LEU A 75 1.49 0.52 -10.85
CA LEU A 75 0.28 -0.27 -10.63
C LEU A 75 -0.64 -0.20 -11.85
N ASP A 76 -1.16 -1.35 -12.27
CA ASP A 76 -2.10 -1.44 -13.38
C ASP A 76 -3.34 -0.58 -13.14
N TYR A 77 -3.83 0.05 -14.21
CA TYR A 77 -5.05 0.84 -14.17
C TYR A 77 -6.25 0.01 -13.69
N GLY A 78 -7.14 0.66 -12.93
CA GLY A 78 -8.29 0.00 -12.32
C GLY A 78 -7.94 -0.81 -11.07
N LEU A 79 -6.71 -0.72 -10.56
CA LEU A 79 -6.33 -1.17 -9.22
C LEU A 79 -6.02 0.02 -8.31
N ASN A 80 -6.18 -0.19 -7.02
CA ASN A 80 -5.80 0.71 -5.94
C ASN A 80 -4.99 -0.04 -4.88
N ALA A 81 -4.07 0.65 -4.22
CA ALA A 81 -3.37 0.14 -3.05
C ALA A 81 -3.98 0.72 -1.76
N ARG A 82 -4.18 -0.14 -0.76
CA ARG A 82 -4.68 0.24 0.58
C ARG A 82 -3.85 -0.47 1.64
N VAL A 83 -3.73 0.11 2.83
CA VAL A 83 -3.20 -0.61 3.99
C VAL A 83 -4.32 -0.96 4.96
N ALA A 84 -4.12 -2.02 5.74
CA ALA A 84 -5.01 -2.32 6.87
C ALA A 84 -5.09 -1.14 7.83
N SER A 85 -6.31 -0.83 8.29
CA SER A 85 -6.59 0.09 9.40
C SER A 85 -6.16 -0.48 10.75
#